data_AF-A0AAX3SXS8-F1
#
_entry.id   AF-A0AAX3SXS8-F1
#
_cell.length_a   1.000
_cell.length_b   1.000
_cell.length_c   1.000
_cell.angle_alpha   90.00
_cell.angle_beta   90.00
_cell.angle_gamma   90.00
#
_symmetry.space_group_name_H-M   'P 1'
#
loop_
_entity.id
_entity.type
_entity.pdbx_description
1 polymer ?
#
loop_
_entity_poly.entity_id
_entity_poly.type
_entity_poly.pdbx_seq_one_letter_code
_entity_poly.pdbx_strand_id
1 'polypeptide(L)' 'MKNYSNGPQARQIGTHLEGPFISHNFKGAHDETLLQAPNLHLLEKWMKVLNNNIRIVTYAPEEKKIVLLHSFY' A
#
# COMPACT_ATOMS: atom_id res chain seq x y z
N MET A 1 7.07 -29.16 -21.39
CA MET A 1 6.27 -28.21 -20.56
C MET A 1 4.96 -27.95 -21.27
N LYS A 2 3.82 -27.96 -20.55
CA LYS A 2 2.50 -27.65 -21.15
C LYS A 2 2.37 -26.13 -21.30
N ASN A 3 2.05 -25.65 -22.50
CA ASN A 3 1.74 -24.25 -22.76
C ASN A 3 0.27 -23.99 -22.44
N TYR A 4 0.01 -23.16 -21.42
CA TYR A 4 -1.33 -22.77 -20.96
C TYR A 4 -1.83 -21.45 -21.59
N SER A 5 -1.22 -21.00 -22.69
CA SER A 5 -1.30 -19.61 -23.18
C SER A 5 -2.57 -19.23 -23.94
N ASN A 6 -3.62 -20.04 -23.96
CA ASN A 6 -4.80 -19.79 -24.81
C ASN A 6 -6.02 -19.23 -24.07
N GLY A 7 -5.89 -18.88 -22.77
CA GLY A 7 -6.95 -18.27 -21.96
C GLY A 7 -6.74 -16.78 -21.68
N PRO A 8 -7.78 -16.05 -21.27
CA PRO A 8 -7.64 -14.66 -20.85
C PRO A 8 -6.61 -14.54 -19.72
N GLN A 9 -5.73 -13.54 -19.84
CA GLN A 9 -4.67 -13.27 -18.89
C GLN A 9 -5.14 -12.31 -17.80
N ALA A 10 -4.49 -12.37 -16.63
CA ALA A 10 -4.70 -11.37 -15.60
C ALA A 10 -4.20 -10.00 -16.10
N ARG A 11 -5.02 -8.96 -15.90
CA ARG A 11 -4.63 -7.57 -16.16
C ARG A 11 -4.24 -6.94 -14.83
N GLN A 12 -3.04 -6.36 -14.75
CA GLN A 12 -2.66 -5.54 -13.62
C GLN A 12 -3.50 -4.25 -13.62
N ILE A 13 -4.30 -4.06 -12.57
CA ILE A 13 -5.21 -2.91 -12.44
C ILE A 13 -4.66 -1.79 -11.55
N GLY A 14 -3.58 -2.08 -10.82
CA GLY A 14 -3.01 -1.17 -9.84
C GLY A 14 -2.10 -1.86 -8.85
N THR A 15 -1.64 -1.08 -7.88
CA THR A 15 -0.83 -1.54 -6.75
C THR A 15 -1.66 -1.49 -5.47
N HIS A 16 -1.62 -2.57 -4.69
CA HIS A 16 -2.07 -2.59 -3.29
C HIS A 16 -0.83 -2.52 -2.41
N LEU A 17 -0.75 -1.46 -1.61
CA LEU A 17 0.33 -1.24 -0.65
C LEU A 17 -0.11 -1.76 0.72
N GLU A 18 0.40 -2.92 1.12
CA GLU A 18 0.18 -3.49 2.45
C GLU A 18 1.45 -3.35 3.29
N GLY A 19 1.45 -2.41 4.25
CA GLY A 19 2.65 -1.99 4.96
C GLY A 19 3.43 -0.87 4.23
N PRO A 20 4.39 -0.23 4.89
CA PRO A 20 4.87 -0.50 6.25
C PRO A 20 4.01 0.13 7.35
N PHE A 21 2.92 0.81 7.00
CA PHE A 21 2.07 1.59 7.92
C PHE A 21 1.09 0.75 8.74
N ILE A 22 1.49 -0.45 9.16
CA ILE A 22 0.66 -1.38 9.94
C ILE A 22 1.16 -1.46 11.38
N SER A 23 0.33 -1.98 12.28
CA SER A 23 0.66 -2.04 13.70
C SER A 23 1.73 -3.09 14.01
N HIS A 24 2.64 -2.76 14.91
CA HIS A 24 3.62 -3.69 15.46
C HIS A 24 2.93 -4.89 16.14
N ASN A 25 1.83 -4.62 16.86
CA ASN A 25 1.07 -5.64 17.58
C ASN A 25 0.32 -6.61 16.64
N PHE A 26 0.02 -6.16 15.42
CA PHE A 26 -0.74 -6.91 14.41
C PHE A 26 0.07 -7.17 13.13
N LYS A 27 1.40 -7.28 13.25
CA LYS A 27 2.32 -7.35 12.12
C LYS A 27 2.20 -8.60 11.24
N GLY A 28 1.64 -9.70 11.75
CA GLY A 28 1.60 -10.97 11.03
C GLY A 28 2.99 -11.39 10.50
N ALA A 29 3.08 -11.62 9.19
CA ALA A 29 4.31 -12.02 8.49
C ALA A 29 5.25 -10.86 8.12
N HIS A 30 4.89 -9.61 8.44
CA HIS A 30 5.74 -8.46 8.16
C HIS A 30 6.97 -8.42 9.09
N ASP A 31 8.10 -7.98 8.54
CA ASP A 31 9.31 -7.70 9.31
C ASP A 31 9.08 -6.47 10.18
N GLU A 32 9.14 -6.68 11.49
CA GLU A 32 8.88 -5.65 12.49
C GLU A 32 9.85 -4.47 12.37
N THR A 33 11.09 -4.72 11.94
CA THR A 33 12.13 -3.67 11.82
C THR A 33 11.87 -2.70 10.67
N LEU A 34 10.98 -3.06 9.74
CA LEU A 34 10.62 -2.24 8.59
C LEU A 34 9.28 -1.51 8.79
N LEU A 35 8.54 -1.81 9.86
CA LEU A 35 7.30 -1.13 10.17
C LEU A 35 7.55 0.32 10.53
N GLN A 36 6.63 1.18 10.10
CA GLN A 36 6.74 2.61 10.27
C GLN A 36 5.39 3.19 10.63
N ALA A 37 5.39 4.22 11.47
CA ALA A 37 4.19 5.01 11.67
C ALA A 37 3.68 5.55 10.31
N PRO A 38 2.35 5.64 10.12
CA PRO A 38 1.79 6.16 8.90
C PRO A 38 2.40 7.53 8.51
N ASN A 39 2.87 7.67 7.25
CA ASN A 39 3.59 8.86 6.77
C ASN A 39 3.04 9.32 5.41
N LEU A 40 2.30 10.43 5.43
CA LEU A 40 1.65 10.98 4.22
C LEU A 40 2.66 11.46 3.17
N HIS A 41 3.75 12.11 3.59
CA HIS A 41 4.76 12.60 2.64
C HIS A 41 5.44 11.45 1.88
N LEU A 42 5.68 10.33 2.57
CA LEU A 42 6.22 9.12 1.94
C LEU A 42 5.21 8.50 0.96
N LEU A 43 3.93 8.45 1.34
CA LEU A 43 2.87 7.97 0.45
C LEU A 43 2.74 8.84 -0.81
N GLU A 44 2.73 10.17 -0.67
CA GLU A 44 2.70 11.11 -1.79
C GLU A 44 3.89 10.92 -2.74
N LYS A 45 5.09 10.73 -2.17
CA LYS A 45 6.29 10.42 -2.95
C LYS A 45 6.12 9.12 -3.73
N TRP A 46 5.59 8.07 -3.13
CA TRP A 46 5.34 6.80 -3.81
C TRP A 46 4.24 6.91 -4.88
N MET A 47 3.15 7.62 -4.60
CA MET A 47 2.11 7.89 -5.59
C MET A 47 2.70 8.57 -6.84
N LYS A 48 3.57 9.58 -6.66
CA LYS A 48 4.25 10.26 -7.76
C LYS A 48 5.17 9.32 -8.55
N VAL A 49 6.00 8.53 -7.87
CA VAL A 49 6.94 7.59 -8.54
C VAL A 49 6.19 6.49 -9.30
N LEU A 50 5.04 6.06 -8.79
CA LEU A 50 4.21 5.03 -9.40
C LEU A 50 3.19 5.60 -10.41
N ASN A 51 3.32 6.85 -10.84
CA ASN A 51 2.37 7.50 -11.76
C ASN A 51 0.91 7.33 -11.31
N ASN A 52 0.66 7.49 -10.01
CA ASN A 52 -0.65 7.34 -9.35
C ASN A 52 -1.30 5.96 -9.55
N ASN A 53 -0.49 4.89 -9.62
CA ASN A 53 -0.95 3.51 -9.78
C ASN A 53 -1.36 2.82 -8.46
N ILE A 54 -1.05 3.41 -7.29
CA ILE A 54 -1.55 2.91 -6.00
C ILE A 54 -3.08 3.06 -5.97
N ARG A 55 -3.79 1.94 -5.71
CA ARG A 55 -5.26 1.90 -5.65
C ARG A 55 -5.78 1.67 -4.24
N ILE A 56 -5.01 0.91 -3.45
CA ILE A 56 -5.39 0.48 -2.10
C ILE A 56 -4.16 0.61 -1.21
N VAL A 57 -4.36 1.12 0.00
CA VAL A 57 -3.35 1.16 1.06
C VAL A 57 -3.95 0.54 2.31
N THR A 58 -3.28 -0.46 2.88
CA THR A 58 -3.58 -0.99 4.21
C THR A 58 -2.76 -0.23 5.23
N TYR A 59 -3.40 0.31 6.26
CA TYR A 59 -2.71 0.96 7.37
C TYR A 59 -3.43 0.75 8.70
N ALA A 60 -2.67 0.84 9.80
CA ALA A 60 -3.16 0.82 11.17
C ALA A 60 -3.42 2.27 11.64
N PRO A 61 -4.69 2.71 11.71
CA PRO A 61 -5.03 4.08 12.08
C PRO A 61 -4.64 4.46 13.52
N GLU A 62 -4.46 3.47 14.39
CA GLU A 62 -4.09 3.64 15.80
C GLU A 62 -2.61 4.00 16.03
N GLU A 63 -1.71 3.68 15.09
CA GLU A 63 -0.26 3.90 15.23
C GLU A 63 0.13 5.41 15.16
N LYS A 64 -0.72 6.24 14.54
CA LYS A 64 -0.74 7.72 14.65
C LYS A 64 -1.90 8.29 13.84
N LYS A 65 -2.53 9.35 14.33
CA LYS A 65 -3.46 10.16 13.50
C LYS A 65 -2.70 10.80 12.35
N ILE A 66 -2.86 10.29 11.12
CA ILE A 66 -2.67 11.12 9.94
C ILE A 66 -3.84 12.09 9.91
N VAL A 67 -3.56 13.39 10.08
CA VAL A 67 -4.52 14.41 9.69
C VAL A 67 -4.44 14.50 8.16
N LEU A 68 -5.38 13.86 7.46
CA LEU A 68 -5.57 14.10 6.04
C LEU A 68 -6.11 15.52 5.88
N LEU A 69 -5.22 16.48 5.65
CA LEU A 69 -5.59 17.78 5.07
C LEU A 69 -5.81 17.59 3.56
N HIS A 70 -6.88 16.88 3.21
CA HIS A 70 -7.49 17.07 1.90
C HIS A 70 -9.00 16.92 2.07
N SER A 71 -9.65 18.08 2.18
CA SER A 71 -11.07 18.19 1.95
C SER A 71 -11.32 17.73 0.52
N PHE A 72 -12.03 16.63 0.34
CA PHE A 72 -12.66 16.33 -0.95
C PHE A 72 -13.86 17.27 -1.10
N TYR A 73 -13.61 18.43 -1.72
CA TYR A 73 -14.56 19.21 -2.50
C TYR A 73 -13.81 19.88 -3.65
#